data_AF-A0A851DG63-F1
#
_entry.id   AF-A0A851DG63-F1
#
_cell.length_a   1.000
_cell.length_b   1.000
_cell.length_c   1.000
_cell.angle_alpha   90.00
_cell.angle_beta   90.00
_cell.angle_gamma   90.00
#
_symmetry.space_group_name_H-M   'P 1'
#
loop_
_entity.id
_entity.type
_entity.pdbx_description
1 polymer ?
#
loop_
_entity_poly.entity_id
_entity_poly.type
_entity_poly.pdbx_seq_one_letter_code
_entity_poly.pdbx_strand_id
1 'polypeptide(L)'
;VTVRSTRDFMGFLLQARKVSNDEIAGTFVFIPPGSKLLTCFEDGDTVTHSDKSLKRNLSFVWKAPDQPIGDIKFFISIVQSYFVYWTKIESAIVAQRGQN
;
A
#
# COMPACT_ATOMS: atom_id res chain seq x y z
N VAL A 1 5.07 -6.55 1.60
CA VAL A 1 4.29 -6.07 0.42
C VAL A 1 5.28 -5.61 -0.64
N THR A 2 5.11 -6.01 -1.89
CA THR A 2 6.01 -5.60 -2.98
C THR A 2 5.20 -4.98 -4.13
N VAL A 3 5.75 -3.92 -4.72
CA VAL A 3 5.22 -3.26 -5.91
C VAL A 3 6.29 -3.36 -6.98
N ARG A 4 5.95 -3.98 -8.12
CA ARG A 4 6.85 -4.16 -9.25
C ARG A 4 6.19 -3.66 -10.53
N SER A 5 6.94 -2.92 -11.32
CA SER A 5 6.51 -2.39 -12.60
C SER A 5 7.58 -2.58 -13.67
N THR A 6 7.14 -2.84 -14.91
CA THR A 6 8.02 -2.84 -16.10
C THR A 6 8.30 -1.43 -16.62
N ARG A 7 7.55 -0.43 -16.14
CA ARG A 7 7.68 1.00 -16.48
C ARG A 7 8.03 1.82 -15.25
N ASP A 8 8.80 2.88 -15.44
CA ASP A 8 9.07 3.84 -14.36
C ASP A 8 7.80 4.59 -13.94
N PHE A 9 7.68 4.85 -12.65
CA PHE A 9 6.67 5.73 -12.10
C PHE A 9 7.28 6.70 -11.08
N MET A 10 6.66 7.88 -10.93
CA MET A 10 7.16 8.96 -10.08
C MET A 10 6.48 8.98 -8.71
N GLY A 11 5.19 8.61 -8.68
CA GLY A 11 4.37 8.67 -7.48
C GLY A 11 3.56 7.41 -7.27
N PHE A 12 3.24 7.16 -6.00
CA PHE A 12 2.33 6.09 -5.60
C PHE A 12 1.59 6.46 -4.32
N LEU A 13 0.48 5.77 -4.06
CA LEU A 13 -0.23 5.73 -2.79
C LEU A 13 -0.66 4.29 -2.53
N LEU A 14 -0.24 3.68 -1.42
CA LEU A 14 -0.51 2.28 -1.07
C LEU A 14 -1.19 2.18 0.29
N GLN A 15 -2.27 1.40 0.34
CA GLN A 15 -3.07 1.14 1.55
C GLN A 15 -3.49 -0.33 1.59
N ALA A 16 -3.71 -0.87 2.79
CA ALA A 16 -4.42 -2.14 2.99
C ALA A 16 -5.84 -1.85 3.45
N ARG A 17 -6.82 -2.57 2.91
CA ARG A 17 -8.23 -2.40 3.27
C ARG A 17 -8.92 -3.75 3.45
N LYS A 18 -9.87 -3.81 4.38
CA LYS A 18 -10.69 -5.00 4.65
C LYS A 18 -11.59 -5.30 3.45
N VAL A 19 -11.70 -6.58 3.10
CA VAL A 19 -12.58 -7.03 2.01
C VAL A 19 -14.05 -6.83 2.35
N SER A 20 -14.41 -6.88 3.63
CA SER A 20 -15.81 -6.81 4.10
C SER A 20 -16.45 -5.43 3.96
N ASN A 21 -15.68 -4.35 4.17
CA ASN A 21 -16.23 -3.00 4.26
C ASN A 21 -15.30 -1.88 3.74
N ASP A 22 -14.19 -2.22 3.08
CA ASP A 22 -13.19 -1.26 2.55
C ASP A 22 -12.52 -0.35 3.60
N GLU A 23 -12.66 -0.65 4.89
CA GLU A 23 -11.95 0.08 5.95
C GLU A 23 -10.45 -0.14 5.88
N ILE A 24 -9.68 0.92 6.09
CA ILE A 24 -8.21 0.85 6.15
C ILE A 24 -7.78 0.01 7.36
N ALA A 25 -6.74 -0.79 7.20
CA ALA A 25 -6.26 -1.64 8.28
C ALA A 25 -4.74 -1.85 8.28
N GLY A 26 -4.18 -1.95 9.48
CA GLY A 26 -2.76 -2.21 9.73
C GLY A 26 -1.87 -0.99 9.48
N THR A 27 -0.57 -1.19 9.65
CA THR A 27 0.41 -0.11 9.68
C THR A 27 1.66 -0.50 8.90
N PHE A 28 2.21 0.42 8.12
CA PHE A 28 3.52 0.24 7.49
C PHE A 28 4.63 0.54 8.49
N VAL A 29 5.47 -0.46 8.77
CA VAL A 29 6.57 -0.37 9.76
C VAL A 29 7.94 -0.25 9.10
N PHE A 30 8.05 -0.57 7.82
CA PHE A 30 9.24 -0.31 7.01
C PHE A 30 8.83 0.14 5.61
N ILE A 31 9.44 1.23 5.15
CA ILE A 31 9.20 1.83 3.84
C ILE A 31 10.55 2.08 3.14
N PRO A 32 10.61 1.95 1.80
CA PRO A 32 11.85 2.18 1.06
C PRO A 32 12.19 3.68 0.98
N PRO A 33 13.44 4.05 0.66
CA PRO A 33 13.83 5.43 0.40
C PRO A 33 12.94 6.09 -0.67
N GLY A 34 12.77 7.41 -0.57
CA GLY A 34 11.87 8.16 -1.45
C GLY A 34 10.38 7.91 -1.16
N SER A 35 10.07 7.43 0.05
CA SER A 35 8.72 7.21 0.56
C SER A 35 8.52 7.89 1.92
N LYS A 36 7.27 8.18 2.27
CA LYS A 36 6.85 8.67 3.57
C LYS A 36 5.54 8.04 3.99
N LEU A 37 5.35 7.95 5.31
CA LEU A 37 4.06 7.58 5.89
C LEU A 37 3.07 8.74 5.77
N LEU A 38 1.80 8.40 5.71
CA LEU A 38 0.66 9.30 5.75
C LEU A 38 -0.38 8.71 6.71
N THR A 39 -1.04 9.57 7.47
CA THR A 39 -2.17 9.21 8.32
C THR A 39 -3.45 9.53 7.55
N CYS A 40 -4.17 8.51 7.07
CA CYS A 40 -5.49 8.69 6.45
C CYS A 40 -6.63 8.45 7.44
N PHE A 41 -6.46 7.45 8.30
CA PHE A 41 -7.35 7.10 9.39
C PHE A 41 -6.54 6.91 10.68
N GLU A 42 -5.48 6.07 10.63
CA GLU A 42 -4.56 5.81 11.75
C GLU A 42 -3.11 6.07 11.34
N ASP A 43 -2.23 6.28 12.33
CA ASP A 43 -0.83 6.60 12.06
C ASP A 43 -0.11 5.47 11.30
N GLY A 44 0.51 5.85 10.18
CA GLY A 44 1.25 4.93 9.33
C GLY A 44 0.40 3.92 8.57
N ASP A 45 -0.92 4.12 8.49
CA ASP A 45 -1.84 3.25 7.75
C ASP A 45 -1.67 3.32 6.22
N THR A 46 -0.97 4.36 5.76
CA THR A 46 -0.79 4.68 4.35
C THR A 46 0.65 5.04 4.07
N VAL A 47 1.16 4.63 2.90
CA VAL A 47 2.49 5.03 2.42
C VAL A 47 2.37 5.67 1.03
N THR A 48 3.11 6.76 0.84
CA THR A 48 3.20 7.51 -0.41
C THR A 48 4.64 7.87 -0.73
N HIS A 49 4.89 8.31 -1.96
CA HIS A 49 6.18 8.88 -2.35
C HIS A 49 6.51 10.18 -1.58
N SER A 50 7.79 10.39 -1.26
CA SER A 50 8.29 11.66 -0.70
C SER A 50 8.93 12.56 -1.75
N ASP A 51 9.28 12.00 -2.91
CA ASP A 51 9.94 12.70 -4.02
C ASP A 51 9.50 12.12 -5.38
N LYS A 52 9.92 12.79 -6.45
CA LYS A 52 9.63 12.42 -7.84
C LYS A 52 10.69 11.52 -8.49
N SER A 53 11.60 10.94 -7.71
CA SER A 53 12.59 9.99 -8.27
C SER A 53 11.88 8.81 -8.93
N LEU A 54 12.46 8.28 -10.00
CA LEU A 54 11.86 7.16 -10.74
C LEU A 54 11.94 5.87 -9.91
N LYS A 55 10.82 5.15 -9.88
CA LYS A 55 10.63 3.93 -9.09
C LYS A 55 10.17 2.80 -10.00
N ARG A 56 10.59 1.57 -9.68
CA ARG A 56 10.13 0.34 -10.35
C ARG A 56 9.84 -0.79 -9.38
N ASN A 57 10.71 -0.96 -8.39
CA ASN A 57 10.67 -2.05 -7.42
C ASN A 57 10.67 -1.45 -6.02
N LEU A 58 9.57 -1.62 -5.30
CA LEU A 58 9.42 -1.14 -3.93
C LEU A 58 9.04 -2.32 -3.03
N SER A 59 9.64 -2.35 -1.85
CA SER A 59 9.39 -3.36 -0.83
C SER A 59 9.05 -2.67 0.48
N PHE A 60 7.94 -3.08 1.08
CA PHE A 60 7.40 -2.53 2.32
C PHE A 60 7.15 -3.66 3.31
N VAL A 61 7.26 -3.36 4.61
CA VAL A 61 6.76 -4.23 5.68
C VAL A 61 5.48 -3.62 6.22
N TRP A 62 4.41 -4.40 6.16
CA TRP A 62 3.10 -4.05 6.70
C TRP A 62 2.83 -4.98 7.88
N LYS A 63 2.45 -4.39 9.01
CA LYS A 63 2.07 -5.08 10.24
C LYS A 63 0.54 -5.14 10.31
N ALA A 64 -0.01 -6.35 10.45
CA ALA A 64 -1.42 -6.53 10.74
C ALA A 64 -1.77 -5.96 12.14
N PRO A 65 -2.98 -5.41 12.34
CA PRO A 65 -3.45 -5.05 13.67
C PRO A 65 -3.45 -6.25 14.63
N ASP A 66 -3.38 -5.97 15.92
CA ASP A 66 -3.36 -7.03 16.94
C ASP A 66 -4.72 -7.75 17.05
N GLN A 67 -5.81 -7.08 16.65
CA GLN A 67 -7.15 -7.65 16.58
C GLN A 67 -7.45 -8.24 15.18
N PRO A 68 -8.21 -9.35 15.09
CA PRO A 68 -8.74 -9.88 13.84
C PRO A 68 -9.46 -8.81 13.00
N ILE A 69 -9.08 -8.68 11.74
CA ILE A 69 -9.68 -7.72 10.79
C ILE A 69 -10.33 -8.39 9.58
N GLY A 70 -10.25 -9.70 9.48
CA GLY A 70 -10.67 -10.48 8.33
C GLY A 70 -9.70 -10.37 7.15
N ASP A 71 -10.16 -10.84 6.00
CA ASP A 71 -9.40 -10.79 4.76
C ASP A 71 -9.16 -9.34 4.31
N ILE A 72 -7.99 -9.09 3.74
CA ILE A 72 -7.64 -7.76 3.21
C ILE A 72 -7.23 -7.83 1.74
N LYS A 73 -7.24 -6.66 1.10
CA LYS A 73 -6.54 -6.39 -0.16
C LYS A 73 -5.66 -5.17 0.00
N PHE A 74 -4.57 -5.14 -0.75
CA PHE A 74 -3.78 -3.92 -0.94
C PHE A 74 -4.31 -3.16 -2.15
N PHE A 75 -4.46 -1.85 -1.99
CA PHE A 75 -4.85 -0.92 -3.03
C PHE A 75 -3.68 0.01 -3.32
N ILE A 76 -3.34 0.15 -4.59
CA ILE A 76 -2.32 1.09 -5.03
C ILE A 76 -2.84 2.02 -6.13
N SER A 77 -2.48 3.29 -6.01
CA SER A 77 -2.54 4.26 -7.10
C SER A 77 -1.13 4.58 -7.55
N ILE A 78 -0.90 4.68 -8.86
CA ILE A 78 0.41 4.91 -9.47
C ILE A 78 0.32 6.13 -10.39
N VAL A 79 1.30 7.01 -10.30
CA VAL A 79 1.48 8.16 -11.19
C VAL A 79 2.75 7.95 -12.00
N GLN A 80 2.58 7.67 -13.30
CA GLN A 80 3.71 7.59 -14.23
C GLN A 80 4.09 8.99 -14.74
N SER A 81 3.10 9.82 -15.07
CA SER A 81 3.29 11.22 -15.46
C SER A 81 2.03 12.04 -15.12
N TYR A 82 2.03 13.35 -15.39
CA TYR A 82 0.86 14.20 -15.15
C TYR A 82 -0.42 13.68 -15.83
N PHE A 83 -0.30 13.14 -17.05
CA PHE A 83 -1.44 12.64 -17.84
C PHE A 83 -1.68 11.14 -17.70
N VAL A 84 -0.72 10.40 -17.13
CA VAL A 84 -0.76 8.93 -17.11
C VAL A 84 -0.68 8.44 -15.68
N TYR A 85 -1.83 7.99 -15.17
CA TYR A 85 -1.98 7.47 -13.82
C TYR A 85 -3.07 6.40 -13.77
N TRP A 86 -3.00 5.57 -12.75
CA TRP A 86 -3.97 4.52 -12.45
C TRP A 86 -4.34 4.58 -10.99
N THR A 87 -5.62 4.35 -10.70
CA THR A 87 -6.16 4.41 -9.34
C THR A 87 -6.81 3.08 -8.98
N LYS A 88 -6.81 2.75 -7.68
CA LYS A 88 -7.48 1.54 -7.14
C LYS A 88 -7.05 0.23 -7.82
N ILE A 89 -5.76 0.07 -8.13
CA ILE A 89 -5.23 -1.23 -8.54
C ILE A 89 -5.22 -2.14 -7.31
N GLU A 90 -5.87 -3.29 -7.41
CA GLU A 90 -6.03 -4.25 -6.31
C GLU A 90 -4.99 -5.36 -6.37
N SER A 91 -4.52 -5.79 -5.20
CA SER A 91 -3.82 -7.07 -5.06
C SER A 91 -4.80 -8.25 -5.03
N ALA A 92 -4.25 -9.46 -5.09
CA ALA A 92 -4.96 -10.64 -4.63
C ALA A 92 -5.37 -10.49 -3.14
N ILE A 93 -6.39 -11.24 -2.73
CA ILE A 93 -6.83 -11.31 -1.33
C ILE A 93 -5.71 -11.91 -0.49
N VAL A 94 -5.42 -11.28 0.65
CA VAL A 94 -4.59 -11.84 1.71
C VAL A 94 -5.53 -12.34 2.79
N ALA A 95 -5.71 -13.67 2.81
CA ALA A 95 -6.60 -14.31 3.76
C ALA A 95 -6.05 -14.21 5.19
N GLN A 96 -6.91 -13.83 6.14
CA GLN A 96 -6.54 -13.93 7.54
C GLN A 96 -6.55 -15.41 7.93
N ARG A 97 -5.36 -16.01 8.04
CA ARG A 97 -5.26 -17.36 8.58
C ARG A 97 -5.43 -17.29 10.09
N GLY A 98 -6.44 -18.01 10.60
CA GLY A 98 -6.51 -18.30 12.03
C GLY A 98 -5.26 -19.07 12.45
N GLN A 99 -4.60 -18.60 13.51
CA GLN A 99 -3.71 -19.49 14.27
C GLN A 99 -4.63 -20.53 14.91
N ASN A 100 -4.60 -21.76 14.38
CA ASN A 100 -5.10 -22.93 15.10
C ASN A 100 -4.10 -23.32 16.18
#